data_AF-A0A7S9LMU4-F1
#
_entry.id   AF-A0A7S9LMU4-F1
#
_cell.length_a   1.000
_cell.length_b   1.000
_cell.length_c   1.000
_cell.angle_alpha   90.00
_cell.angle_beta   90.00
_cell.angle_gamma   90.00
#
_symmetry.space_group_name_H-M   'P 1'
#
loop_
_entity.id
_entity.type
_entity.pdbx_description
1 polymer ?
#
loop_
_entity_poly.entity_id
_entity_poly.type
_entity_poly.pdbx_seq_one_letter_code
_entity_poly.pdbx_strand_id
1 'polypeptide(L)'
;MRNMTGIQLIAAERQRQIETEGWTAKSDDELGAESLELAALSYRNAGDVSSPLPKSWPFDSDWWKPQHRKRNLERAGALYQAAADTAERSKDYALRDRLLYQVASCSILLDSILPAGTAGSASVEQLPCSAGTCKKIMVDEASRAPQLSAKTIQAVQEAIIKN
;
A
#
# COMPACT_ATOMS: atom_id res chain seq x y z
N MET A 1 12.66 -21.26 1.04
CA MET A 1 11.53 -20.51 0.43
C MET A 1 11.77 -19.04 0.72
N ARG A 2 11.77 -18.14 -0.27
CA ARG A 2 11.85 -16.70 0.02
C ARG A 2 10.50 -16.29 0.61
N ASN A 3 10.51 -15.68 1.79
CA ASN A 3 9.32 -15.02 2.31
C ASN A 3 9.05 -13.80 1.42
N MET A 4 7.86 -13.73 0.83
CA MET A 4 7.44 -12.54 0.08
C MET A 4 7.25 -11.37 1.04
N THR A 5 7.70 -10.18 0.66
CA THR A 5 7.42 -8.94 1.41
C THR A 5 6.01 -8.44 1.14
N GLY A 6 5.50 -7.53 1.98
CA GLY A 6 4.19 -6.91 1.82
C GLY A 6 4.01 -6.26 0.44
N ILE A 7 5.04 -5.56 -0.05
CA ILE A 7 5.00 -4.94 -1.38
C ILE A 7 4.95 -5.99 -2.51
N GLN A 8 5.63 -7.12 -2.35
CA GLN A 8 5.57 -8.22 -3.32
C GLN A 8 4.19 -8.88 -3.33
N LEU A 9 3.54 -9.01 -2.17
CA LEU A 9 2.18 -9.52 -2.07
C LEU A 9 1.16 -8.58 -2.73
N ILE A 10 1.31 -7.26 -2.54
CA ILE A 10 0.48 -6.25 -3.21
C ILE A 10 0.66 -6.31 -4.74
N ALA A 11 1.90 -6.38 -5.21
CA ALA A 11 2.19 -6.49 -6.65
C ALA A 11 1.59 -7.78 -7.25
N ALA A 12 1.74 -8.92 -6.54
CA ALA A 12 1.15 -10.19 -6.96
C ALA A 12 -0.38 -10.13 -7.01
N GLU A 13 -1.04 -9.48 -6.04
CA GLU A 13 -2.49 -9.33 -6.05
C GLU A 13 -2.97 -8.41 -7.17
N ARG A 14 -2.25 -7.32 -7.46
CA ARG A 14 -2.56 -6.45 -8.61
C ARG A 14 -2.46 -7.24 -9.92
N GLN A 15 -1.42 -8.04 -10.08
CA GLN A 15 -1.26 -8.90 -11.27
C GLN A 15 -2.42 -9.90 -11.39
N ARG A 16 -2.82 -10.55 -10.29
CA ARG A 16 -3.97 -11.46 -10.27
C ARG A 16 -5.27 -10.76 -10.67
N GLN A 17 -5.52 -9.54 -10.18
CA GLN A 17 -6.72 -8.77 -10.58
C GLN A 17 -6.74 -8.50 -12.09
N ILE A 18 -5.59 -8.18 -12.68
CA ILE A 18 -5.47 -7.97 -14.13
C ILE A 18 -5.72 -9.29 -14.89
N GLU A 19 -5.02 -10.36 -14.52
CA GLU A 19 -5.02 -11.62 -15.27
C GLU A 19 -6.29 -12.46 -15.09
N THR A 20 -6.83 -12.49 -13.87
CA THR A 20 -7.96 -13.36 -13.51
C THR A 20 -9.29 -12.64 -13.62
N GLU A 21 -9.34 -11.37 -13.23
CA GLU A 21 -10.59 -10.60 -13.14
C GLU A 21 -10.74 -9.60 -14.30
N GLY A 22 -9.69 -9.40 -15.12
CA GLY A 22 -9.74 -8.51 -16.27
C GLY A 22 -9.70 -7.02 -15.90
N TRP A 23 -9.25 -6.68 -14.68
CA TRP A 23 -9.14 -5.29 -14.22
C TRP A 23 -7.98 -4.56 -14.89
N THR A 24 -8.24 -4.04 -16.10
CA THR A 24 -7.24 -3.32 -16.89
C THR A 24 -7.06 -1.88 -16.44
N ALA A 25 -5.93 -1.25 -16.80
CA ALA A 25 -5.71 0.19 -16.60
C ALA A 25 -6.83 1.05 -17.21
N LYS A 26 -7.42 0.62 -18.33
CA LYS A 26 -8.55 1.31 -18.95
C LYS A 26 -9.80 1.23 -18.07
N SER A 27 -10.09 0.06 -17.52
CA SER A 27 -11.22 -0.14 -16.58
C SER A 27 -11.03 0.68 -15.31
N ASP A 28 -9.79 0.76 -14.81
CA ASP A 28 -9.44 1.60 -13.66
C ASP A 28 -9.69 3.09 -13.97
N ASP A 29 -9.29 3.56 -15.16
CA ASP A 29 -9.52 4.93 -15.61
C ASP A 29 -11.01 5.26 -15.75
N GLU A 30 -11.82 4.30 -16.23
CA GLU A 30 -13.28 4.44 -16.35
C GLU A 30 -13.98 4.53 -14.97
N LEU A 31 -13.47 3.82 -13.96
CA LEU A 31 -13.97 3.90 -12.58
C LEU A 31 -13.52 5.17 -11.85
N GLY A 32 -12.30 5.64 -12.15
CA GLY A 32 -11.66 6.78 -11.52
C GLY A 32 -10.97 6.46 -10.19
N ALA A 33 -9.94 7.27 -9.88
CA ALA A 33 -9.08 7.09 -8.72
C ALA A 33 -9.84 7.15 -7.38
N GLU A 34 -10.83 8.03 -7.24
CA GLU A 34 -11.63 8.17 -6.02
C GLU A 34 -12.44 6.90 -5.69
N SER A 35 -13.08 6.30 -6.70
CA SER A 35 -13.82 5.03 -6.55
C SER A 35 -12.87 3.91 -6.12
N LEU A 36 -11.71 3.79 -6.77
CA LEU A 36 -10.70 2.80 -6.41
C LEU A 36 -10.16 3.02 -4.98
N GLU A 37 -9.97 4.28 -4.56
CA GLU A 37 -9.55 4.65 -3.20
C GLU A 37 -10.59 4.21 -2.16
N LEU A 38 -11.88 4.46 -2.40
CA LEU A 38 -12.97 4.09 -1.51
C LEU A 38 -13.09 2.56 -1.36
N ALA A 39 -12.93 1.81 -2.45
CA ALA A 39 -12.88 0.36 -2.42
C ALA A 39 -11.65 -0.16 -1.66
N ALA A 40 -10.48 0.45 -1.88
CA ALA A 40 -9.24 0.11 -1.17
C ALA A 40 -9.38 0.34 0.35
N LEU A 41 -9.91 1.49 0.76
CA LEU A 41 -10.15 1.83 2.16
C LEU A 41 -11.12 0.86 2.82
N SER A 42 -12.17 0.46 2.09
CA SER A 42 -13.16 -0.53 2.54
C SER A 42 -12.49 -1.86 2.89
N TYR A 43 -11.66 -2.42 1.99
CA TYR A 43 -10.88 -3.63 2.31
C TYR A 43 -9.85 -3.39 3.42
N ARG A 44 -9.16 -2.25 3.42
CA ARG A 44 -8.17 -1.93 4.47
C ARG A 44 -8.79 -1.93 5.86
N ASN A 45 -10.07 -1.56 6.00
CA ASN A 45 -10.77 -1.53 7.28
C ASN A 45 -11.49 -2.84 7.63
N ALA A 46 -11.63 -3.77 6.68
CA ALA A 46 -12.20 -5.08 6.94
C ALA A 46 -11.27 -5.97 7.77
N GLY A 47 -11.81 -6.51 8.86
CA GLY A 47 -11.08 -7.40 9.78
C GLY A 47 -11.03 -8.83 9.26
N ASP A 48 -12.18 -9.37 8.87
CA ASP A 48 -12.33 -10.76 8.42
C ASP A 48 -13.49 -10.95 7.41
N VAL A 49 -13.80 -12.21 7.10
CA VAL A 49 -14.89 -12.65 6.20
C VAL A 49 -16.29 -12.18 6.63
N SER A 50 -16.50 -11.84 7.90
CA SER A 50 -17.79 -11.37 8.44
C SER A 50 -17.95 -9.85 8.37
N SER A 51 -16.94 -9.13 7.87
CA SER A 51 -16.98 -7.66 7.77
C SER A 51 -18.19 -7.21 6.94
N PRO A 52 -19.07 -6.34 7.48
CA PRO A 52 -20.28 -5.90 6.77
C PRO A 52 -19.92 -5.04 5.55
N LEU A 53 -20.84 -4.94 4.60
CA LEU A 53 -20.72 -4.04 3.45
C LEU A 53 -20.53 -2.58 3.93
N PRO A 54 -19.40 -1.92 3.62
CA PRO A 54 -19.19 -0.54 4.02
C PRO A 54 -20.11 0.42 3.26
N LYS A 55 -20.62 1.44 3.94
CA LYS A 55 -21.46 2.50 3.30
C LYS A 55 -20.74 3.25 2.20
N SER A 56 -19.41 3.31 2.28
CA SER A 56 -18.53 3.94 1.30
C SER A 56 -18.13 3.02 0.15
N TRP A 57 -18.61 1.77 0.13
CA TRP A 57 -18.31 0.84 -0.95
C TRP A 57 -18.90 1.36 -2.27
N PRO A 58 -18.07 1.56 -3.30
CA PRO A 58 -18.49 2.28 -4.51
C PRO A 58 -19.07 1.37 -5.60
N PHE A 59 -19.00 0.05 -5.42
CA PHE A 59 -19.43 -0.93 -6.42
C PHE A 59 -20.68 -1.69 -5.96
N ASP A 60 -21.14 -2.62 -6.79
CA ASP A 60 -22.23 -3.50 -6.42
C ASP A 60 -21.92 -4.27 -5.12
N SER A 61 -22.94 -4.47 -4.29
CA SER A 61 -22.83 -5.21 -3.03
C SER A 61 -22.31 -6.64 -3.24
N ASP A 62 -22.62 -7.27 -4.36
CA ASP A 62 -22.19 -8.64 -4.67
C ASP A 62 -20.67 -8.77 -4.82
N TRP A 63 -19.98 -7.65 -4.99
CA TRP A 63 -18.53 -7.60 -5.19
C TRP A 63 -17.79 -7.40 -3.86
N TRP A 64 -18.52 -7.08 -2.79
CA TRP A 64 -17.97 -7.04 -1.45
C TRP A 64 -17.75 -8.46 -0.89
N LYS A 65 -16.53 -8.95 -1.05
CA LYS A 65 -16.13 -10.30 -0.62
C LYS A 65 -14.93 -10.26 0.33
N PRO A 66 -15.07 -9.73 1.57
CA PRO A 66 -13.94 -9.63 2.49
C PRO A 66 -13.41 -11.02 2.86
N GLN A 67 -12.15 -11.06 3.25
CA GLN A 67 -11.40 -12.25 3.63
C GLN A 67 -10.65 -11.97 4.94
N HIS A 68 -9.73 -12.85 5.34
CA HIS A 68 -8.87 -12.60 6.49
C HIS A 68 -7.97 -11.37 6.29
N ARG A 69 -7.56 -10.75 7.40
CA ARG A 69 -6.78 -9.51 7.46
C ARG A 69 -5.68 -9.38 6.40
N LYS A 70 -4.83 -10.41 6.27
CA LYS A 70 -3.74 -10.42 5.28
C LYS A 70 -4.27 -10.21 3.86
N ARG A 71 -5.26 -11.01 3.45
CA ARG A 71 -5.84 -10.95 2.11
C ARG A 71 -6.56 -9.63 1.82
N ASN A 72 -7.20 -9.06 2.84
CA ASN A 72 -7.83 -7.74 2.71
C ASN A 72 -6.79 -6.64 2.48
N LEU A 73 -5.64 -6.70 3.16
CA LEU A 73 -4.54 -5.76 2.97
C LEU A 73 -3.87 -5.90 1.61
N GLU A 74 -3.71 -7.13 1.10
CA GLU A 74 -3.23 -7.40 -0.26
C GLU A 74 -4.13 -6.71 -1.29
N ARG A 75 -5.45 -6.92 -1.19
CA ARG A 75 -6.45 -6.29 -2.08
C ARG A 75 -6.49 -4.77 -1.94
N ALA A 76 -6.44 -4.26 -0.71
CA ALA A 76 -6.43 -2.83 -0.44
C ALA A 76 -5.20 -2.16 -1.07
N GLY A 77 -4.00 -2.72 -0.87
CA GLY A 77 -2.78 -2.21 -1.48
C GLY A 77 -2.83 -2.25 -3.01
N ALA A 78 -3.37 -3.34 -3.59
CA ALA A 78 -3.51 -3.46 -5.05
C ALA A 78 -4.48 -2.40 -5.62
N LEU A 79 -5.60 -2.15 -4.95
CA LEU A 79 -6.57 -1.11 -5.36
C LEU A 79 -6.01 0.31 -5.16
N TYR A 80 -5.26 0.58 -4.08
CA TYR A 80 -4.56 1.85 -3.93
C TYR A 80 -3.50 2.07 -5.02
N GLN A 81 -2.80 1.00 -5.45
CA GLN A 81 -1.87 1.10 -6.58
C GLN A 81 -2.60 1.42 -7.88
N ALA A 82 -3.71 0.74 -8.17
CA ALA A 82 -4.55 1.04 -9.33
C ALA A 82 -5.07 2.49 -9.31
N ALA A 83 -5.50 2.98 -8.15
CA ALA A 83 -5.91 4.36 -7.94
C ALA A 83 -4.76 5.35 -8.20
N ALA A 84 -3.56 5.06 -7.68
CA ALA A 84 -2.38 5.89 -7.88
C ALA A 84 -1.97 5.95 -9.36
N ASP A 85 -2.01 4.82 -10.06
CA ASP A 85 -1.69 4.75 -11.49
C ASP A 85 -2.73 5.52 -12.32
N THR A 86 -4.00 5.49 -11.92
CA THR A 86 -5.08 6.29 -12.52
C THR A 86 -4.83 7.78 -12.31
N ALA A 87 -4.52 8.20 -11.08
CA ALA A 87 -4.20 9.58 -10.76
C ALA A 87 -2.96 10.08 -11.54
N GLU A 88 -1.94 9.24 -11.69
CA GLU A 88 -0.76 9.51 -12.53
C GLU A 88 -1.15 9.79 -13.98
N ARG A 89 -1.98 8.91 -14.59
CA ARG A 89 -2.45 9.09 -15.98
C ARG A 89 -3.30 10.35 -16.15
N SER A 90 -4.10 10.70 -15.15
CA SER A 90 -4.87 11.95 -15.10
C SER A 90 -4.04 13.18 -14.72
N LYS A 91 -2.74 13.02 -14.42
CA LYS A 91 -1.82 14.09 -14.00
C LYS A 91 -2.17 14.75 -12.66
N ASP A 92 -2.93 14.06 -11.81
CA ASP A 92 -3.16 14.47 -10.42
C ASP A 92 -2.07 13.88 -9.51
N TYR A 93 -0.89 14.50 -9.56
CA TYR A 93 0.28 14.03 -8.83
C TYR A 93 0.13 14.14 -7.30
N ALA A 94 -0.67 15.10 -6.82
CA ALA A 94 -0.94 15.26 -5.40
C ALA A 94 -1.77 14.10 -4.86
N LEU A 95 -2.79 13.66 -5.61
CA LEU A 95 -3.57 12.48 -5.28
C LEU A 95 -2.73 11.21 -5.40
N ARG A 96 -1.96 11.05 -6.48
CA ARG A 96 -1.03 9.93 -6.66
C ARG A 96 -0.11 9.75 -5.45
N ASP A 97 0.57 10.81 -5.01
CA ASP A 97 1.54 10.73 -3.92
C ASP A 97 0.86 10.32 -2.59
N ARG A 98 -0.36 10.82 -2.34
CA ARG A 98 -1.18 10.39 -1.20
C ARG A 98 -1.53 8.90 -1.29
N LEU A 99 -1.91 8.41 -2.46
CA LEU A 99 -2.33 7.02 -2.67
C LEU A 99 -1.13 6.06 -2.55
N LEU A 100 0.04 6.43 -3.07
CA LEU A 100 1.29 5.68 -2.88
C LEU A 100 1.69 5.56 -1.41
N TYR A 101 1.44 6.61 -0.60
CA TYR A 101 1.61 6.51 0.85
C TYR A 101 0.71 5.43 1.46
N GLN A 102 -0.53 5.27 0.97
CA GLN A 102 -1.42 4.21 1.44
C GLN A 102 -0.98 2.81 0.99
N VAL A 103 -0.41 2.68 -0.21
CA VAL A 103 0.24 1.43 -0.66
C VAL A 103 1.37 1.04 0.30
N ALA A 104 2.26 1.98 0.62
CA ALA A 104 3.35 1.76 1.57
C ALA A 104 2.84 1.38 2.98
N SER A 105 1.79 2.06 3.45
CA SER A 105 1.14 1.73 4.72
C SER A 105 0.59 0.30 4.74
N CYS A 106 -0.04 -0.15 3.64
CA CYS A 106 -0.52 -1.54 3.52
C CYS A 106 0.64 -2.54 3.50
N SER A 107 1.75 -2.24 2.83
CA SER A 107 2.95 -3.10 2.86
C SER A 107 3.47 -3.28 4.29
N ILE A 108 3.61 -2.19 5.05
CA ILE A 108 4.10 -2.25 6.44
C ILE A 108 3.16 -3.09 7.32
N LEU A 109 1.84 -2.96 7.13
CA LEU A 109 0.86 -3.78 7.84
C LEU A 109 0.89 -5.24 7.42
N LEU A 110 1.23 -5.55 6.17
CA LEU A 110 1.43 -6.93 5.72
C LEU A 110 2.70 -7.51 6.34
N ASP A 111 3.81 -6.76 6.31
CA ASP A 111 5.09 -7.19 6.87
C ASP A 111 4.99 -7.48 8.38
N SER A 112 4.13 -6.76 9.12
CA SER A 112 3.90 -7.05 10.55
C SER A 112 3.06 -8.31 10.81
N ILE A 113 2.29 -8.78 9.84
CA ILE A 113 1.49 -10.02 9.92
C ILE A 113 2.32 -11.23 9.50
N LEU A 114 3.30 -11.03 8.61
CA LEU A 114 4.16 -12.11 8.16
C LEU A 114 5.12 -12.51 9.28
N PRO A 115 5.25 -13.81 9.61
CA PRO A 115 6.19 -14.23 10.63
C PRO A 115 7.59 -13.85 10.17
N ALA A 116 8.31 -13.09 11.00
CA ALA A 116 9.73 -12.87 10.80
C ALA A 116 10.38 -14.25 10.69
N GLY A 117 10.86 -14.60 9.49
CA GLY A 117 11.79 -15.70 9.36
C GLY A 117 12.92 -15.39 10.32
N THR A 118 13.16 -16.27 11.29
CA THR A 118 14.26 -16.15 12.25
C THR A 118 15.58 -16.12 11.48
N ALA A 119 16.00 -14.94 11.08
CA ALA A 119 17.32 -14.65 10.55
C ALA A 119 17.98 -13.73 11.57
N GLY A 120 18.85 -14.32 12.38
CA GLY A 120 19.96 -13.67 13.10
C GLY A 120 19.61 -12.47 13.96
N SER A 121 19.77 -12.62 15.28
CA SER A 121 19.98 -11.53 16.21
C SER A 121 20.97 -10.50 15.66
N ALA A 122 20.48 -9.41 15.06
CA ALA A 122 21.22 -8.17 14.99
C ALA A 122 20.98 -7.49 16.34
N SER A 123 22.02 -7.52 17.18
CA SER A 123 22.09 -6.79 18.43
C SER A 123 21.60 -5.36 18.23
N VAL A 124 20.51 -5.02 18.90
CA VAL A 124 20.19 -3.64 19.21
C VAL A 124 21.28 -3.19 20.16
N GLU A 125 22.33 -2.57 19.63
CA GLU A 125 23.30 -1.85 20.45
C GLU A 125 22.56 -0.63 21.02
N GLN A 126 22.11 -0.77 22.27
CA GLN A 126 21.56 0.30 23.07
C GLN A 126 22.59 1.43 23.17
N LEU A 127 22.30 2.56 22.52
CA LEU A 127 22.95 3.82 22.87
C LEU A 127 22.48 4.22 24.29
N PRO A 128 23.39 4.49 25.23
CA PRO A 128 23.02 4.81 26.60
C PRO A 128 22.34 6.17 26.67
N CYS A 129 21.19 6.20 27.33
CA CYS A 129 20.50 7.40 27.75
C CYS A 129 21.36 8.11 28.81
N SER A 130 21.94 9.28 28.49
CA SER A 130 22.48 10.19 29.50
C SER A 130 21.64 11.46 29.57
N ALA A 131 21.14 11.69 30.78
CA ALA A 131 20.43 12.87 31.26
C ALA A 131 20.88 14.22 30.68
N GLY A 132 19.92 15.12 30.47
CA GLY A 132 20.19 16.56 30.56
C GLY A 132 19.44 17.44 29.58
N THR A 133 18.46 18.17 30.11
CA THR A 133 17.96 19.47 29.63
C THR A 133 16.89 19.45 28.53
N CYS A 134 15.64 19.61 28.96
CA CYS A 134 14.57 20.21 28.18
C CYS A 134 15.01 21.58 27.64
N LYS A 135 15.19 21.70 26.32
CA LYS A 135 15.09 22.97 25.61
C LYS A 135 14.03 22.85 24.53
N LYS A 136 13.04 23.72 24.66
CA LYS A 136 11.96 24.00 23.73
C LYS A 136 12.56 24.32 22.36
N ILE A 137 12.22 23.55 21.34
CA ILE A 137 12.40 23.94 19.94
C ILE A 137 10.99 23.98 19.34
N MET A 138 10.46 25.19 19.16
CA MET A 138 9.48 25.42 18.10
C MET A 138 10.26 25.41 16.79
N VAL A 139 9.95 24.46 15.91
CA VAL A 139 10.27 24.56 14.48
C VAL A 139 9.02 24.19 13.70
N ASP A 140 8.48 25.18 13.00
CA ASP A 140 7.71 24.97 11.79
C ASP A 140 8.63 24.25 10.79
N GLU A 141 8.32 22.99 10.45
CA GLU A 141 8.93 22.31 9.30
C GLU A 141 7.96 21.27 8.74
N ALA A 142 6.88 21.78 8.13
CA ALA A 142 6.16 21.04 7.12
C ALA A 142 7.07 20.82 5.91
N SER A 143 7.02 19.61 5.33
CA SER A 143 7.48 19.30 3.96
C SER A 143 8.95 18.89 3.78
N ARG A 144 9.33 17.70 4.26
CA ARG A 144 10.38 16.92 3.57
C ARG A 144 10.26 15.41 3.83
N ALA A 145 9.41 14.74 3.07
CA ALA A 145 9.58 13.30 2.83
C ALA A 145 10.81 13.10 1.92
N PRO A 146 11.66 12.08 2.16
CA PRO A 146 12.80 11.80 1.29
C PRO A 146 12.28 11.30 -0.06
N GLN A 147 12.37 12.16 -1.09
CA GLN A 147 12.05 11.79 -2.46
C GLN A 147 13.08 10.77 -2.95
N LEU A 148 12.64 9.54 -3.22
CA LEU A 148 13.48 8.54 -3.89
C LEU A 148 13.85 9.05 -5.28
N SER A 149 15.11 8.88 -5.65
CA SER A 149 15.60 9.40 -6.92
C SER A 149 14.88 8.74 -8.10
N ALA A 150 14.69 9.47 -9.20
CA ALA A 150 14.07 8.93 -10.42
C ALA A 150 14.77 7.65 -10.93
N LYS A 151 16.08 7.50 -10.67
CA LYS A 151 16.84 6.29 -10.98
C LYS A 151 16.40 5.08 -10.17
N THR A 152 16.01 5.28 -8.92
CA THR A 152 15.51 4.22 -8.04
C THR A 152 14.13 3.75 -8.47
N ILE A 153 13.26 4.68 -8.89
CA ILE A 153 11.91 4.36 -9.39
C ILE A 153 12.01 3.58 -10.71
N GLN A 154 12.86 4.01 -11.64
CA GLN A 154 13.10 3.34 -12.91
C GLN A 154 13.62 1.90 -12.72
N ALA A 155 14.55 1.69 -11.77
CA ALA A 155 15.10 0.36 -11.50
C ALA A 155 14.06 -0.61 -10.92
N VAL A 156 13.11 -0.11 -10.13
CA VAL A 156 11.98 -0.92 -9.61
C VAL A 156 11.01 -1.28 -10.74
N GLN A 157 10.71 -0.34 -11.64
CA GLN A 157 9.83 -0.59 -12.79
C GLN A 157 10.41 -1.62 -13.77
N GLU A 158 11.72 -1.55 -14.05
CA GLU A 158 12.38 -2.52 -14.94
C GLU A 158 12.48 -3.93 -14.35
N ALA A 159 12.54 -4.05 -13.02
CA ALA A 159 12.55 -5.34 -12.34
C ALA A 159 11.19 -6.04 -12.35
N ILE A 160 10.09 -5.29 -12.48
CA ILE A 160 8.72 -5.82 -12.54
C ILE A 160 8.37 -6.33 -13.94
N ILE A 161 8.91 -5.72 -15.00
CA ILE A 161 8.57 -6.06 -16.39
C ILE A 161 9.30 -7.33 -16.90
N LYS A 162 10.35 -7.78 -16.22
CA LYS A 162 11.23 -8.88 -16.69
C LYS A 162 11.01 -10.23 -16.03
N ASN A 163 9.95 -10.43 -15.26
CA ASN A 163 9.68 -11.69 -14.57
C ASN A 163 8.25 -12.20 -14.83
#